data_AF-A0A220S1U1-F1
#
_entry.id   AF-A0A220S1U1-F1
#
_cell.length_a   1.000
_cell.length_b   1.000
_cell.length_c   1.000
_cell.angle_alpha   90.00
_cell.angle_beta   90.00
_cell.angle_gamma   90.00
#
_symmetry.space_group_name_H-M   'P 1'
#
loop_
_entity.id
_entity.type
_entity.pdbx_description
1 polymer ?
#
loop_
_entity_poly.entity_id
_entity_poly.type
_entity_poly.pdbx_seq_one_letter_code
_entity_poly.pdbx_strand_id
1 'polypeptide(L)'
;MYAISFDLVVADTEKNHPRGVSQAYSDIGIVLKKYGFVRVQGSLYTCENENMANLFSAIYDLKSLSWFSASVRDIRAFRIEQWSDFTETVKFKF
;
A
#
# COMPACT_ATOMS: atom_id res chain seq x y z
N MET A 1 1.74 10.81 -10.78
CA MET A 1 2.20 9.57 -10.10
C MET A 1 1.01 8.67 -9.81
N TYR A 2 1.21 7.38 -9.55
CA TYR A 2 0.17 6.52 -8.97
C TYR A 2 0.34 6.36 -7.45
N ALA A 3 -0.77 6.09 -6.77
CA ALA A 3 -0.79 5.63 -5.40
C ALA A 3 -1.65 4.39 -5.23
N ILE A 4 -1.25 3.53 -4.28
CA ILE A 4 -2.06 2.43 -3.76
C ILE A 4 -2.26 2.69 -2.26
N SER A 5 -3.51 2.62 -1.82
CA SER A 5 -3.86 2.57 -0.40
C SER A 5 -4.66 1.30 -0.13
N PHE A 6 -4.42 0.69 1.01
CA PHE A 6 -5.17 -0.49 1.42
C PHE A 6 -5.39 -0.50 2.93
N ASP A 7 -6.28 -1.37 3.34
CA ASP A 7 -6.60 -1.59 4.73
C ASP A 7 -6.90 -3.06 4.98
N LEU A 8 -6.46 -3.55 6.13
CA LEU A 8 -6.58 -4.96 6.52
C LEU A 8 -7.52 -5.10 7.71
N VAL A 9 -8.37 -6.12 7.69
CA VAL A 9 -9.09 -6.55 8.90
C VAL A 9 -8.09 -7.24 9.81
N VAL A 10 -7.75 -6.62 10.94
CA VAL A 10 -6.71 -7.10 11.88
C VAL A 10 -6.99 -8.54 12.34
N ALA A 11 -8.22 -8.82 12.78
CA ALA A 11 -8.60 -10.16 13.27
C ALA A 11 -8.48 -11.24 12.18
N ASP A 12 -8.91 -10.96 10.96
CA ASP A 12 -8.77 -11.92 9.85
C ASP A 12 -7.30 -12.06 9.45
N THR A 13 -6.53 -10.99 9.47
CA THR A 13 -5.09 -11.02 9.17
C THR A 13 -4.34 -11.87 10.19
N GLU A 14 -4.65 -11.74 11.49
CA GLU A 14 -4.07 -12.60 12.55
C GLU A 14 -4.37 -14.08 12.33
N LYS A 15 -5.56 -14.40 11.83
CA LYS A 15 -5.99 -15.77 11.56
C LYS A 15 -5.38 -16.36 10.29
N ASN A 16 -5.28 -15.56 9.22
CA ASN A 16 -4.94 -16.04 7.88
C ASN A 16 -3.45 -15.87 7.54
N HIS A 17 -2.74 -14.91 8.15
CA HIS A 17 -1.33 -14.66 7.87
C HIS A 17 -0.41 -15.56 8.72
N PRO A 18 0.56 -16.30 8.13
CA PRO A 18 1.37 -17.28 8.85
C PRO A 18 2.28 -16.69 9.94
N ARG A 19 2.52 -15.37 9.90
CA ARG A 19 3.44 -14.64 10.80
C ARG A 19 2.79 -13.42 11.47
N GLY A 20 1.45 -13.32 11.40
CA GLY A 20 0.68 -12.22 11.99
C GLY A 20 0.74 -10.89 11.22
N VAL A 21 0.07 -9.88 11.77
CA VAL A 21 -0.26 -8.61 11.10
C VAL A 21 0.96 -7.79 10.71
N SER A 22 1.94 -7.65 11.61
CA SER A 22 3.13 -6.85 11.31
C SER A 22 3.89 -7.40 10.10
N GLN A 23 3.96 -8.72 9.97
CA GLN A 23 4.62 -9.34 8.83
C GLN A 23 3.77 -9.25 7.56
N ALA A 24 2.44 -9.25 7.66
CA ALA A 24 1.54 -9.03 6.54
C ALA A 24 1.81 -7.67 5.86
N TYR A 25 1.95 -6.59 6.65
CA TYR A 25 2.33 -5.27 6.13
C TYR A 25 3.73 -5.27 5.48
N SER A 26 4.69 -6.00 6.06
CA SER A 26 6.03 -6.15 5.47
C SER A 26 5.98 -6.90 4.13
N ASP A 27 5.22 -7.98 4.04
CA ASP A 27 5.11 -8.81 2.84
C ASP A 27 4.42 -8.03 1.70
N ILE A 28 3.38 -7.23 2.00
CA ILE A 28 2.78 -6.27 1.04
C ILE A 28 3.82 -5.25 0.57
N GLY A 29 4.59 -4.66 1.50
CA GLY A 29 5.64 -3.70 1.17
C GLY A 29 6.71 -4.27 0.25
N ILE A 30 7.10 -5.53 0.46
CA ILE A 30 8.04 -6.25 -0.41
C ILE A 30 7.47 -6.43 -1.82
N VAL A 31 6.20 -6.84 -1.94
CA VAL A 31 5.52 -6.97 -3.24
C VAL A 31 5.50 -5.64 -3.96
N LEU A 32 4.98 -4.59 -3.32
CA LEU A 32 4.85 -3.26 -3.91
C LEU A 32 6.19 -2.66 -4.33
N LYS A 33 7.26 -2.87 -3.55
CA LYS A 33 8.61 -2.40 -3.88
C LYS A 33 9.14 -2.98 -5.20
N LYS A 34 8.77 -4.22 -5.58
CA LYS A 34 9.16 -4.82 -6.88
C LYS A 34 8.66 -4.01 -8.07
N TYR A 35 7.55 -3.31 -7.90
CA TYR A 35 6.89 -2.49 -8.93
C TYR A 35 7.22 -1.00 -8.80
N GLY A 36 8.18 -0.64 -7.94
CA GLY A 36 8.59 0.75 -7.72
C GLY A 36 7.64 1.55 -6.84
N PHE A 37 6.70 0.91 -6.15
CA PHE A 37 5.84 1.58 -5.17
C PHE A 37 6.59 1.71 -3.83
N VAL A 38 6.76 2.94 -3.35
CA VAL A 38 7.46 3.28 -2.12
C VAL A 38 6.45 3.73 -1.07
N ARG A 39 6.63 3.28 0.18
CA ARG A 39 5.76 3.65 1.30
C ARG A 39 5.97 5.11 1.67
N VAL A 40 4.89 5.88 1.79
CA VAL A 40 4.92 7.28 2.24
C VAL A 40 4.50 7.36 3.71
N GLN A 41 3.26 6.97 4.02
CA GLN A 41 2.71 7.00 5.38
C GLN A 41 1.66 5.92 5.55
N GLY A 42 1.62 5.25 6.70
CA GLY A 42 0.60 4.24 6.99
C GLY A 42 0.59 3.15 5.91
N SER A 43 -0.57 2.93 5.28
CA SER A 43 -0.75 1.97 4.18
C SER A 43 -0.74 2.62 2.79
N LEU A 44 -0.22 3.85 2.67
CA LEU A 44 -0.12 4.59 1.41
C LEU A 44 1.25 4.37 0.77
N TYR A 45 1.22 3.93 -0.49
CA TYR A 45 2.39 3.71 -1.32
C TYR A 45 2.26 4.51 -2.62
N THR A 46 3.33 5.14 -3.09
CA THR A 46 3.34 5.93 -4.33
C THR A 46 4.39 5.42 -5.31
N CYS A 47 4.14 5.62 -6.60
CA CYS A 47 5.06 5.28 -7.68
C CYS A 47 5.04 6.38 -8.75
N GLU A 48 6.23 6.89 -9.09
CA GLU A 48 6.37 7.90 -10.16
C GLU A 48 6.06 7.33 -11.55
N ASN A 49 6.17 6.01 -11.72
CA ASN A 49 5.85 5.35 -12.98
C ASN A 49 4.32 5.33 -13.20
N GLU A 50 3.84 6.14 -14.15
CA GLU A 50 2.42 6.19 -14.53
C GLU A 50 2.00 5.10 -15.54
N ASN A 51 2.82 4.06 -15.75
CA ASN A 51 2.45 2.92 -16.55
C ASN A 51 1.35 2.10 -15.85
N MET A 52 0.15 2.11 -16.43
CA MET A 52 -1.01 1.40 -15.89
C MET A 52 -0.82 -0.12 -15.86
N ALA A 53 -0.08 -0.70 -16.80
CA ALA A 53 0.23 -2.13 -16.78
C ALA A 53 1.08 -2.50 -15.54
N ASN A 54 2.04 -1.66 -15.17
CA ASN A 54 2.85 -1.85 -13.96
C ASN A 54 1.98 -1.81 -12.68
N LEU A 55 1.01 -0.88 -12.62
CA LEU A 55 0.02 -0.82 -11.55
C LEU A 55 -0.81 -2.12 -11.48
N PHE A 56 -1.32 -2.61 -12.61
CA PHE A 56 -2.08 -3.87 -12.64
C PHE A 56 -1.23 -5.06 -12.19
N SER A 57 0.02 -5.17 -12.64
CA SER A 57 0.92 -6.23 -12.19
C SER A 57 1.13 -6.22 -10.68
N ALA A 58 1.29 -5.03 -10.06
CA ALA A 58 1.36 -4.90 -8.61
C ALA A 58 0.10 -5.44 -7.91
N ILE A 59 -1.10 -5.11 -8.42
CA ILE A 59 -2.37 -5.61 -7.88
C ILE A 59 -2.50 -7.13 -8.03
N TYR A 60 -2.08 -7.70 -9.17
CA TYR A 60 -2.11 -9.15 -9.38
C TYR A 60 -1.16 -9.89 -8.43
N ASP A 61 0.04 -9.37 -8.18
CA ASP A 61 0.96 -9.98 -7.23
C ASP A 61 0.46 -9.86 -5.79
N LEU A 62 -0.17 -8.75 -5.39
CA LEU A 62 -0.83 -8.66 -4.09
C LEU A 62 -1.95 -9.69 -3.97
N LYS A 63 -2.78 -9.85 -5.00
CA LYS A 63 -3.84 -10.87 -5.03
C LYS A 63 -3.28 -12.30 -4.92
N SER A 64 -2.05 -12.54 -5.37
CA SER A 64 -1.40 -13.86 -5.31
C SER A 64 -0.95 -14.28 -3.91
N LEU A 65 -0.88 -13.34 -2.95
CA LEU A 65 -0.64 -13.65 -1.55
C LEU A 65 -1.83 -14.42 -0.99
N SER A 66 -1.63 -15.69 -0.62
CA SER A 66 -2.71 -16.63 -0.28
C SER A 66 -3.64 -16.15 0.85
N TRP A 67 -3.15 -15.30 1.73
CA TRP A 67 -3.88 -14.75 2.88
C TRP A 67 -4.59 -13.41 2.57
N PHE A 68 -4.20 -12.72 1.49
CA PHE A 68 -4.53 -11.32 1.29
C PHE A 68 -6.01 -11.10 1.00
N SER A 69 -6.62 -11.94 0.15
CA SER A 69 -8.06 -11.84 -0.16
C SER A 69 -8.97 -12.06 1.06
N ALA A 70 -8.53 -12.88 2.01
CA ALA A 70 -9.26 -13.13 3.26
C ALA A 70 -9.01 -12.07 4.33
N SER A 71 -8.05 -11.17 4.11
CA SER A 71 -7.59 -10.18 5.11
C SER A 71 -7.84 -8.74 4.69
N VAL A 72 -7.96 -8.45 3.39
CA VAL A 72 -8.14 -7.11 2.87
C VAL A 72 -9.57 -6.61 3.09
N ARG A 73 -9.70 -5.45 3.73
CA ARG A 73 -10.97 -4.75 3.91
C ARG A 73 -11.30 -3.88 2.69
N ASP A 74 -10.31 -3.12 2.24
CA ASP A 74 -10.42 -2.20 1.10
C ASP A 74 -9.03 -2.04 0.47
N ILE A 75 -8.98 -1.90 -0.85
CA ILE A 75 -7.77 -1.54 -1.60
C ILE A 75 -8.18 -0.66 -2.78
N ARG A 76 -7.46 0.44 -2.98
CA ARG A 76 -7.72 1.42 -4.05
C ARG A 76 -6.42 1.90 -4.65
N ALA A 77 -6.50 2.28 -5.92
CA ALA A 77 -5.43 2.98 -6.61
C ALA A 77 -5.93 4.33 -7.14
N PHE A 78 -5.05 5.32 -7.17
CA PHE A 78 -5.36 6.68 -7.61
C PHE A 78 -4.24 7.20 -8.50
N ARG A 79 -4.58 8.00 -9.51
CA ARG A 79 -3.62 8.91 -10.12
C ARG A 79 -3.58 10.19 -9.28
N ILE A 80 -2.40 10.54 -8.81
CA ILE A 80 -2.15 11.78 -8.10
C ILE A 80 -1.57 12.76 -9.12
N GLU A 81 -2.36 13.78 -9.42
CA GLU A 81 -1.97 14.89 -10.30
C GLU A 81 -1.11 15.92 -9.55
N GLN A 82 -1.35 16.08 -8.25
CA GLN A 82 -0.66 17.06 -7.41
C GLN A 82 -0.37 16.48 -6.02
N TRP A 83 0.82 16.76 -5.50
CA TRP A 83 1.28 16.33 -4.19
C TRP A 83 1.88 17.50 -3.43
N SER A 84 1.51 17.68 -2.16
CA SER A 84 2.05 18.75 -1.31
C SER A 84 2.21 18.24 0.12
N ASP A 85 3.40 18.46 0.70
CA ASP A 85 3.68 18.13 2.10
C ASP A 85 3.46 19.38 2.97
N PHE A 86 2.50 19.29 3.89
CA PHE A 86 2.14 20.37 4.82
C PHE A 86 2.77 20.20 6.21
N THR A 87 3.66 19.22 6.41
CA THR A 87 4.20 18.88 7.74
C THR A 87 4.86 20.08 8.42
N GLU A 88 5.68 20.84 7.69
CA GLU A 88 6.35 22.02 8.24
C GLU A 88 5.35 23.13 8.58
N THR A 89 4.41 23.42 7.67
CA THR A 89 3.35 24.40 7.89
C THR A 89 2.52 24.10 9.14
N VAL A 90 2.23 22.83 9.41
CA VAL A 90 1.47 22.41 10.61
C VAL A 90 2.32 22.44 11.89
N LYS A 91 3.62 22.15 11.80
CA LYS A 91 4.53 22.16 12.96
C LYS A 91 5.00 23.56 13.35
N PHE A 92 4.99 24.51 12.41
CA PHE A 92 5.39 25.89 12.67
C PHE A 92 4.46 26.52 13.71
N LYS A 93 5.04 27.02 14.80
CA LYS A 93 4.35 27.81 15.82
C LYS A 93 4.88 29.24 15.76
N PHE A 94 3.97 30.21 15.71
CA PHE A 94 4.27 31.64 15.82
C PHE A 94 4.86 32.00 17.19
#